data_AF-X0SQD3-F1
#
_entry.id   AF-X0SQD3-F1
#
_cell.length_a   1.000
_cell.length_b   1.000
_cell.length_c   1.000
_cell.angle_alpha   90.00
_cell.angle_beta   90.00
_cell.angle_gamma   90.00
#
_symmetry.space_group_name_H-M   'P 1'
#
loop_
_entity.id
_entity.type
_entity.pdbx_description
1 polymer ?
#
loop_
_entity_poly.entity_id
_entity_poly.type
_entity_poly.pdbx_seq_one_letter_code
_entity_poly.pdbx_strand_id
1 'polypeptide(L)'
;NSATVRAVIAGRARFALTDTDDVWVAQRSGASLDLVYPDMGDGGTLLIPSSVALIKGRPHNESARKLADFLVSAEVERMLAKSDSRNVPVREALRKELNMSWPPESKIPFDAIADAMDEAVAAAREILLR
;
A
#
# COMPACT_ATOMS: atom_id res chain seq x y z
N ASN A 1 4.93 2.53 -10.36
CA ASN A 1 3.62 2.15 -10.92
C ASN A 1 3.03 3.20 -11.88
N SER A 2 3.23 4.50 -11.64
CA SER A 2 2.68 5.65 -12.42
C SER A 2 2.60 5.57 -13.96
N ALA A 3 3.38 4.72 -14.64
CA ALA A 3 3.25 4.50 -16.08
C ALA A 3 1.90 3.88 -16.48
N THR A 4 1.33 2.98 -15.67
CA THR A 4 0.05 2.34 -15.95
C THR A 4 -1.11 3.31 -15.79
N VAL A 5 -1.08 4.14 -14.75
CA VAL A 5 -2.02 5.25 -14.55
C VAL A 5 -2.02 6.22 -15.73
N ARG A 6 -0.83 6.61 -16.22
CA ARG A 6 -0.71 7.45 -17.43
C ARG A 6 -1.29 6.79 -18.68
N ALA A 7 -1.21 5.47 -18.80
CA ALA A 7 -1.80 4.76 -19.93
C ALA A 7 -3.34 4.83 -19.90
N VAL A 8 -3.96 4.75 -18.72
CA VAL A 8 -5.41 4.93 -18.57
C VAL A 8 -5.81 6.38 -18.88
N ILE A 9 -5.12 7.37 -18.30
CA ILE A 9 -5.40 8.80 -18.56
C ILE A 9 -5.30 9.13 -20.05
N ALA A 10 -4.30 8.58 -20.75
CA ALA A 10 -4.10 8.82 -22.17
C ALA A 10 -5.03 8.00 -23.09
N GLY A 11 -5.97 7.23 -22.54
CA GLY A 11 -6.88 6.38 -23.31
C GLY A 11 -6.23 5.17 -23.99
N ARG A 12 -5.00 4.81 -23.59
CA ARG A 12 -4.26 3.65 -24.13
C ARG A 12 -4.61 2.34 -23.43
N ALA A 13 -5.19 2.42 -22.23
CA ALA A 13 -5.71 1.30 -21.46
C ALA A 13 -7.08 1.66 -20.87
N ARG A 14 -7.97 0.68 -20.75
CA ARG A 14 -9.30 0.88 -20.13
C ARG A 14 -9.24 0.86 -18.60
N PHE A 15 -8.34 0.05 -18.06
CA PHE A 15 -8.09 -0.10 -16.61
C PHE A 15 -6.64 -0.52 -16.41
N ALA A 16 -6.15 -0.38 -15.18
CA ALA A 16 -4.81 -0.78 -14.77
C ALA A 16 -4.82 -1.22 -13.30
N LEU A 17 -3.86 -2.06 -12.92
CA LEU A 17 -3.55 -2.37 -11.54
C LEU A 17 -2.39 -1.47 -11.09
N THR A 18 -2.54 -0.83 -9.93
CA THR A 18 -1.58 0.11 -9.35
C THR A 18 -1.82 0.24 -7.85
N ASP A 19 -0.84 0.81 -7.14
CA ASP A 19 -1.00 1.22 -5.75
C ASP A 19 -1.89 2.47 -5.64
N THR A 20 -2.54 2.66 -4.49
CA THR A 20 -3.52 3.72 -4.28
C THR A 20 -2.93 5.13 -4.37
N ASP A 21 -1.66 5.30 -4.00
CA ASP A 21 -0.98 6.60 -3.99
C ASP A 21 -0.84 7.20 -5.39
N ASP A 22 -0.52 6.37 -6.40
CA ASP A 22 -0.46 6.78 -7.79
C ASP A 22 -1.82 7.32 -8.29
N VAL A 23 -2.94 6.78 -7.79
CA VAL A 23 -4.29 7.29 -8.09
C VAL A 23 -4.58 8.59 -7.35
N TRP A 24 -4.21 8.70 -6.07
CA TRP A 24 -4.38 9.93 -5.30
C TRP A 24 -3.60 11.11 -5.91
N VAL A 25 -2.35 10.88 -6.32
CA VAL A 25 -1.52 11.88 -6.99
C VAL A 25 -2.15 12.32 -8.31
N ALA A 26 -2.64 11.37 -9.11
CA ALA A 26 -3.31 11.67 -10.38
C ALA A 26 -4.59 12.49 -10.18
N GLN A 27 -5.47 12.08 -9.25
CA GLN A 27 -6.71 12.81 -8.95
C GLN A 27 -6.43 14.23 -8.42
N ARG A 28 -5.43 14.40 -7.54
CA ARG A 28 -5.00 15.74 -7.09
C ARG A 28 -4.48 16.62 -8.23
N SER A 29 -3.93 16.01 -9.27
CA SER A 29 -3.45 16.69 -10.48
C SER A 29 -4.57 16.97 -11.49
N GLY A 30 -5.84 16.69 -11.14
CA GLY A 30 -7.01 16.93 -11.99
C GLY A 30 -7.38 15.79 -12.94
N ALA A 31 -6.74 14.62 -12.82
CA ALA A 31 -7.10 13.46 -13.64
C ALA A 31 -8.48 12.92 -13.22
N SER A 32 -9.35 12.67 -14.20
CA SER A 32 -10.61 11.98 -14.00
C SER A 32 -10.37 10.47 -14.05
N LEU A 33 -10.12 9.87 -12.88
CA LEU A 33 -9.89 8.44 -12.70
C LEU A 33 -10.70 7.93 -11.51
N ASP A 34 -11.27 6.74 -11.65
CA ASP A 34 -11.89 6.01 -10.55
C ASP A 34 -10.86 5.09 -9.87
N LEU A 35 -10.99 4.94 -8.55
CA LEU A 35 -10.27 3.94 -7.76
C LEU A 35 -11.25 2.80 -7.43
N VAL A 36 -10.87 1.57 -7.78
CA VAL A 36 -11.64 0.37 -7.43
C VAL A 36 -10.74 -0.59 -6.65
N TYR A 37 -11.16 -1.00 -5.46
CA TYR A 37 -10.49 -2.04 -4.69
C TYR A 37 -10.91 -3.42 -5.24
N PRO A 38 -9.96 -4.25 -5.72
CA PRO A 38 -10.29 -5.60 -6.16
C PRO A 38 -10.65 -6.48 -4.97
N ASP A 39 -11.69 -7.31 -5.12
CA ASP A 39 -12.02 -8.36 -4.16
C ASP A 39 -11.15 -9.60 -4.43
N MET A 40 -10.43 -10.05 -3.41
CA MET A 40 -9.58 -11.24 -3.44
C MET A 40 -10.37 -12.56 -3.33
N GLY A 41 -11.71 -12.49 -3.31
CA GLY A 41 -12.63 -13.63 -3.23
C GLY A 41 -13.26 -13.80 -1.85
N ASP A 42 -12.96 -12.91 -0.90
CA ASP A 42 -13.42 -12.96 0.49
C ASP A 42 -14.10 -11.66 0.97
N GLY A 43 -14.33 -10.72 0.05
CA GLY A 43 -14.91 -9.41 0.28
C GLY A 43 -13.89 -8.31 0.57
N GLY A 44 -12.59 -8.56 0.42
CA GLY A 44 -11.53 -7.61 0.72
C GLY A 44 -10.41 -7.54 -0.32
N THR A 45 -9.67 -6.43 -0.31
CA THR A 45 -8.47 -6.22 -1.13
C THR A 45 -7.20 -6.55 -0.34
N LEU A 46 -6.11 -6.79 -1.07
CA LEU A 46 -4.77 -6.81 -0.49
C LEU A 46 -4.42 -5.42 0.07
N LEU A 47 -4.03 -5.37 1.34
CA LEU A 47 -3.38 -4.21 1.94
C LEU A 47 -1.87 -4.45 2.02
N ILE A 48 -1.09 -3.44 1.66
CA ILE A 48 0.38 -3.49 1.71
C ILE A 48 0.84 -2.55 2.83
N PRO A 49 1.13 -3.07 4.05
CA PRO A 49 1.53 -2.24 5.16
C PRO A 49 2.96 -1.73 4.99
N SER A 50 3.21 -0.51 5.45
CA SER A 50 4.58 -0.05 5.71
C SER A 50 5.07 -0.67 7.02
N SER A 51 6.19 -1.38 6.99
CA SER A 51 6.76 -2.07 8.15
C SER A 51 8.18 -1.62 8.47
N VAL A 52 8.56 -1.65 9.74
CA VAL A 52 9.94 -1.45 10.21
C VAL A 52 10.32 -2.58 11.17
N ALA A 53 11.56 -3.03 11.12
CA ALA A 53 12.07 -4.09 12.00
C ALA A 53 13.50 -3.79 12.47
N LEU A 54 13.83 -4.25 13.69
CA LEU A 54 15.18 -4.23 14.22
C LEU A 54 15.93 -5.48 13.76
N ILE A 55 17.13 -5.31 13.20
CA ILE A 55 17.95 -6.43 12.74
C ILE A 55 18.72 -7.02 13.92
N LYS A 56 18.53 -8.33 14.16
CA LYS A 56 19.20 -9.07 15.24
C LYS A 56 20.72 -9.01 15.09
N GLY A 57 21.44 -8.79 16.20
CA GLY A 57 22.90 -8.88 16.27
C GLY A 57 23.67 -7.69 15.65
N ARG A 58 23.02 -6.55 15.39
CA ARG A 58 23.68 -5.35 14.85
C ARG A 58 24.17 -4.40 15.95
N PRO A 59 25.25 -3.62 15.70
CA PRO A 59 25.64 -2.54 16.59
C PRO A 59 24.56 -1.43 16.62
N HIS A 60 24.54 -0.62 17.67
CA HIS A 60 23.63 0.54 17.86
C HIS A 60 22.14 0.21 18.09
N ASN A 61 21.84 -0.85 18.84
CA ASN A 61 20.46 -1.26 19.17
C ASN A 61 19.58 -0.15 19.79
N GLU A 62 20.15 0.74 20.60
CA GLU A 62 19.40 1.84 21.21
C GLU A 62 18.94 2.88 20.19
N SER A 63 19.85 3.33 19.32
CA SER A 63 19.53 4.30 18.26
C SER A 63 18.53 3.72 17.26
N ALA A 64 18.70 2.45 16.89
CA ALA A 64 17.76 1.75 16.01
C ALA A 64 16.37 1.67 16.63
N ARG A 65 16.26 1.41 17.93
CA ARG A 65 14.99 1.39 18.65
C ARG A 65 14.32 2.76 18.67
N LYS A 66 15.06 3.83 19.00
CA LYS A 66 14.53 5.20 18.97
C LYS A 66 13.96 5.57 17.61
N LEU A 67 14.66 5.20 16.52
CA LEU A 67 14.16 5.42 15.17
C LEU A 67 12.91 4.59 14.88
N ALA A 68 12.88 3.31 15.22
CA ALA A 68 11.71 2.46 15.03
C ALA A 68 10.49 3.00 15.80
N ASP A 69 10.67 3.39 17.07
CA ASP A 69 9.63 3.98 17.91
C ASP A 69 9.06 5.26 17.29
N PHE A 70 9.91 6.11 16.71
CA PHE A 70 9.48 7.30 15.99
C PHE A 70 8.71 6.94 14.71
N LEU A 71 9.21 6.01 13.90
CA LEU A 71 8.56 5.61 12.64
C LEU A 71 7.18 4.98 12.87
N VAL A 72 6.97 4.27 13.98
CA VAL A 72 5.65 3.70 14.34
C VAL A 72 4.79 4.66 15.17
N SER A 73 5.22 5.90 15.37
CA SER A 73 4.49 6.87 16.20
C SER A 73 3.21 7.39 15.52
N ALA A 74 2.29 7.93 16.32
CA ALA A 74 1.11 8.60 15.81
C ALA A 74 1.45 9.88 15.01
N GLU A 75 2.62 10.48 15.25
CA GLU A 75 3.12 11.62 14.50
C GLU A 75 3.43 11.21 13.06
N VAL A 76 4.20 10.13 12.86
CA VAL A 76 4.56 9.64 11.53
C VAL A 76 3.33 9.11 10.79
N GLU A 77 2.39 8.44 11.45
CA GLU A 77 1.12 8.06 10.81
C GLU A 77 0.36 9.28 10.26
N ARG A 78 0.29 10.39 11.01
CA ARG A 78 -0.32 11.64 10.52
C ARG A 78 0.46 12.26 9.37
N MET A 79 1.80 12.23 9.42
CA MET A 79 2.65 12.73 8.34
C MET A 79 2.40 11.95 7.05
N LEU A 80 2.36 10.61 7.12
CA LEU A 80 2.10 9.74 5.97
C LEU A 80 0.69 9.94 5.40
N ALA A 81 -0.32 10.02 6.26
CA ALA A 81 -1.70 10.26 5.83
C ALA A 81 -1.91 11.61 5.13
N LYS A 82 -1.15 12.64 5.52
CA LYS A 82 -1.18 13.98 4.90
C LYS A 82 -0.21 14.12 3.71
N SER A 83 0.67 13.15 3.51
CA SER A 83 1.62 13.14 2.39
C SER A 83 0.92 12.80 1.08
N ASP A 84 1.67 12.85 -0.01
CA ASP A 84 1.15 12.43 -1.31
C ASP A 84 0.74 10.95 -1.34
N SER A 85 1.39 10.09 -0.55
CA SER A 85 1.07 8.67 -0.49
C SER A 85 -0.26 8.39 0.20
N ARG A 86 -0.71 9.31 1.08
CA ARG A 86 -2.02 9.28 1.75
C ARG A 86 -2.29 7.93 2.43
N ASN A 87 -1.27 7.34 3.06
CA ASN A 87 -1.39 6.06 3.75
C ASN A 87 -2.49 6.13 4.79
N VAL A 88 -3.28 5.05 4.90
CA VAL A 88 -4.33 4.96 5.91
C VAL A 88 -3.67 4.65 7.27
N PRO A 89 -3.87 5.48 8.32
CA PRO A 89 -3.34 5.20 9.65
C PRO A 89 -3.82 3.85 10.19
N VAL A 90 -2.93 3.10 10.84
CA VAL A 90 -3.29 1.84 11.52
C VAL A 90 -4.07 2.11 12.81
N ARG A 91 -3.87 3.29 13.42
CA ARG A 91 -4.63 3.72 14.60
C ARG A 91 -6.03 4.21 14.22
N GLU A 92 -7.06 3.58 14.78
CA GLU A 92 -8.46 3.95 14.55
C GLU A 92 -8.77 5.40 14.97
N ALA A 93 -8.23 5.86 16.09
CA ALA A 93 -8.41 7.22 16.56
C ALA A 93 -7.92 8.26 15.53
N LEU A 94 -6.78 7.99 14.87
CA LEU A 94 -6.26 8.86 13.81
C LEU A 94 -7.09 8.79 12.54
N ARG A 95 -7.60 7.61 12.18
CA ARG A 95 -8.54 7.48 11.05
C ARG A 95 -9.79 8.34 11.25
N LYS A 96 -10.37 8.30 12.46
CA LYS A 96 -11.51 9.15 12.84
C LYS A 96 -11.14 10.63 12.81
N GLU A 97 -9.99 11.00 13.37
CA GLU A 97 -9.46 12.39 13.35
C GLU A 97 -9.32 12.94 11.92
N LEU A 98 -8.81 12.11 10.99
CA LEU A 98 -8.50 12.51 9.62
C LEU A 98 -9.64 12.25 8.63
N ASN A 99 -10.80 11.78 9.09
CA ASN A 99 -11.93 11.37 8.26
C ASN A 99 -11.53 10.38 7.15
N MET A 100 -10.74 9.38 7.51
CA MET A 100 -10.29 8.32 6.61
C MET A 100 -10.97 6.99 6.97
N SER A 101 -11.48 6.28 5.97
CA SER A 101 -12.00 4.92 6.13
C SER A 101 -10.89 3.88 6.00
N TRP A 102 -11.04 2.77 6.71
CA TRP A 102 -10.26 1.56 6.42
C TRP A 102 -10.79 0.94 5.11
N PRO A 103 -9.93 0.59 4.14
CA PRO A 103 -10.37 -0.13 2.96
C PRO A 103 -10.90 -1.53 3.34
N PRO A 104 -11.72 -2.17 2.48
CA PRO A 104 -12.15 -3.54 2.73
C PRO A 104 -10.92 -4.46 2.70
N GLU A 105 -10.54 -5.02 3.84
CA GLU A 105 -9.32 -5.80 4.00
C GLU A 105 -9.59 -7.29 3.76
N SER A 106 -8.76 -7.93 2.94
CA SER A 106 -8.80 -9.38 2.77
C SER A 106 -8.36 -10.10 4.06
N LYS A 107 -8.94 -11.26 4.30
CA LYS A 107 -8.66 -12.14 5.44
C LYS A 107 -7.49 -13.09 5.18
N ILE A 108 -6.88 -13.05 4.00
CA ILE A 108 -5.70 -13.86 3.68
C ILE A 108 -4.54 -13.39 4.58
N PRO A 109 -3.95 -14.27 5.40
CA PRO A 109 -2.88 -13.87 6.30
C PRO A 109 -1.56 -13.68 5.54
N PHE A 110 -0.72 -12.77 6.03
CA PHE A 110 0.52 -12.39 5.35
C PHE A 110 1.56 -13.50 5.24
N ASP A 111 1.54 -14.49 6.14
CA ASP A 111 2.38 -15.68 6.06
C ASP A 111 1.99 -16.55 4.85
N ALA A 112 0.70 -16.79 4.64
CA ALA A 112 0.22 -17.49 3.44
C ALA A 112 0.55 -16.73 2.15
N ILE A 113 0.50 -15.40 2.16
CA ILE A 113 0.95 -14.57 1.04
C ILE A 113 2.45 -14.79 0.78
N ALA A 114 3.26 -14.75 1.83
CA ALA A 114 4.71 -14.94 1.73
C ALA A 114 5.06 -16.34 1.21
N ASP A 115 4.39 -17.38 1.70
CA ASP A 115 4.59 -18.77 1.26
C ASP A 115 4.28 -18.97 -0.23
N ALA A 116 3.33 -18.20 -0.78
CA ALA A 116 2.92 -18.28 -2.18
C ALA A 116 3.70 -17.32 -3.12
N MET A 117 4.58 -16.45 -2.60
CA MET A 117 5.20 -15.39 -3.41
C MET A 117 6.01 -15.93 -4.61
N ASP A 118 6.82 -16.96 -4.39
CA ASP A 118 7.69 -17.49 -5.45
C ASP A 118 6.87 -18.12 -6.60
N GLU A 119 5.82 -18.88 -6.25
CA GLU A 119 4.89 -19.46 -7.22
C GLU A 119 4.13 -18.36 -7.98
N ALA A 120 3.62 -17.35 -7.27
CA ALA A 120 2.91 -16.23 -7.87
C ALA A 120 3.80 -15.44 -8.85
N VAL A 121 5.07 -15.20 -8.51
CA VAL A 121 6.03 -14.53 -9.40
C VAL A 121 6.33 -15.39 -10.63
N ALA A 122 6.51 -16.70 -10.47
CA ALA A 122 6.73 -17.61 -11.59
C ALA A 122 5.53 -17.62 -12.55
N ALA A 123 4.31 -17.75 -12.01
CA ALA A 123 3.07 -17.71 -12.79
C ALA A 123 2.89 -16.37 -13.51
N ALA A 124 3.14 -15.24 -12.84
CA ALA A 124 3.04 -13.92 -13.46
C ALA A 124 4.01 -13.77 -14.63
N ARG A 125 5.24 -14.28 -14.51
CA ARG A 125 6.21 -14.30 -15.62
C ARG A 125 5.72 -15.14 -16.78
N GLU A 126 5.22 -16.35 -16.51
CA GLU A 126 4.73 -17.24 -17.56
C GLU A 126 3.50 -16.67 -18.30
N ILE A 127 2.60 -16.01 -17.58
CA ILE A 127 1.36 -15.50 -18.16
C ILE A 127 1.61 -14.20 -18.94
N LEU A 128 2.43 -13.29 -18.38
CA LEU A 128 2.56 -11.92 -18.89
C LEU A 128 3.76 -11.71 -19.81
N LEU A 129 4.79 -12.57 -19.76
CA LEU A 129 6.03 -12.41 -20.54
C LEU A 129 6.23 -13.50 -21.61
N ARG A 130 5.17 -14.22 -21.99
CA ARG A 130 5.16 -15.07 -23.18
C ARG A 130 5.42 -14.27 -24.44
#